data_AF-A0A662FBE3-F1
#
_entry.id   AF-A0A662FBE3-F1
#
_cell.length_a   1.000
_cell.length_b   1.000
_cell.length_c   1.000
_cell.angle_alpha   90.00
_cell.angle_beta   90.00
_cell.angle_gamma   90.00
#
_symmetry.space_group_name_H-M   'P 1'
#
loop_
_entity.id
_entity.type
_entity.pdbx_description
1 polymer ?
#
loop_
_entity_poly.entity_id
_entity_poly.type
_entity_poly.pdbx_seq_one_letter_code
_entity_poly.pdbx_strand_id
1 'polypeptide(L)'
;MEKQGIIKILVDSEAVRFGKFKLKSGREAPYFVDIGELLKRVTYLDAIAHSIADKLRGIKVDCFFGPAYKGIPLATLTAMHYAAMTGDRPSVAYDRKEAKMHGEGGVCIGHVHGDVMIVDDVFTTGGTKKEAIEIVRSLGGNPIGIFVCLDRCEASKEEFEKGTGVKVYSLVDVYDLIDYLKERSDEDKAKAKEIEEYLKNFYD
;
A
#
# COMPACT_ATOMS: atom_id res chain seq x y z
N MET A 1 -7.75 6.07 -12.74
CA MET A 1 -7.96 7.43 -12.20
C MET A 1 -6.64 8.19 -12.24
N GLU A 2 -6.67 9.49 -12.55
CA GLU A 2 -5.46 10.32 -12.51
C GLU A 2 -4.92 10.51 -11.09
N LYS A 3 -3.60 10.73 -10.96
CA LYS A 3 -2.91 10.89 -9.66
C LYS A 3 -3.55 11.95 -8.76
N GLN A 4 -3.93 13.10 -9.33
CA GLN A 4 -4.61 14.18 -8.60
C GLN A 4 -5.94 13.74 -7.97
N GLY A 5 -6.70 12.87 -8.66
CA GLY A 5 -7.95 12.31 -8.12
C GLY A 5 -7.70 11.35 -6.97
N ILE A 6 -6.63 10.57 -7.04
CA ILE A 6 -6.18 9.67 -5.97
C ILE A 6 -5.79 10.48 -4.74
N ILE A 7 -4.93 11.50 -4.88
CA ILE A 7 -4.56 12.37 -3.76
C ILE A 7 -5.78 13.07 -3.15
N LYS A 8 -6.70 13.56 -3.99
CA LYS A 8 -7.95 14.16 -3.51
C LYS A 8 -8.74 13.20 -2.62
N ILE A 9 -8.94 11.96 -3.06
CA ILE A 9 -9.63 10.94 -2.25
C ILE A 9 -8.93 10.77 -0.90
N LEU A 10 -7.60 10.63 -0.91
CA LEU A 10 -6.82 10.40 0.31
C LEU A 10 -6.92 11.56 1.30
N VAL A 11 -6.91 12.81 0.82
CA VAL A 11 -7.05 14.00 1.67
C VAL A 11 -8.49 14.17 2.17
N ASP A 12 -9.48 14.08 1.28
CA ASP A 12 -10.90 14.26 1.61
C ASP A 12 -11.43 13.20 2.58
N SER A 13 -10.85 11.99 2.54
CA SER A 13 -11.24 10.88 3.41
C SER A 13 -10.50 10.88 4.75
N GLU A 14 -9.61 11.85 5.00
CA GLU A 14 -8.67 11.85 6.13
C GLU A 14 -7.73 10.63 6.14
N ALA A 15 -7.55 9.94 5.00
CA ALA A 15 -6.55 8.89 4.89
C ALA A 15 -5.13 9.49 4.85
N VAL A 16 -4.99 10.74 4.45
CA VAL A 16 -3.83 11.59 4.72
C VAL A 16 -4.25 12.67 5.71
N ARG A 17 -3.59 12.71 6.87
CA ARG A 17 -3.79 13.73 7.90
C ARG A 17 -2.51 14.53 8.11
N PHE A 18 -2.66 15.82 8.38
CA PHE A 18 -1.56 16.75 8.62
C PHE A 18 -1.49 17.13 10.10
N GLY A 19 -0.28 17.40 10.58
CA GLY A 19 0.01 17.66 11.99
C GLY A 19 1.19 16.84 12.50
N LYS A 20 1.44 16.85 13.80
CA LYS A 20 2.58 16.13 14.38
C LYS A 20 2.20 14.71 14.79
N PHE A 21 2.80 13.72 14.14
CA PHE A 21 2.55 12.30 14.41
C PHE A 21 3.83 11.56 14.78
N LYS A 22 3.78 10.76 15.85
CA LYS A 22 4.87 9.85 16.19
C LYS A 22 4.70 8.52 15.47
N LEU A 23 5.61 8.19 14.57
CA LEU A 23 5.60 6.96 13.78
C LEU A 23 6.11 5.77 14.60
N LYS A 24 5.88 4.54 14.10
CA LYS A 24 6.44 3.31 14.71
C LYS A 24 7.97 3.32 14.82
N SER A 25 8.65 4.07 13.94
CA SER A 25 10.10 4.28 14.01
C SER A 25 10.54 5.20 15.15
N GLY A 26 9.60 5.82 15.86
CA GLY A 26 9.87 6.84 16.88
C GLY A 26 10.01 8.27 16.30
N ARG A 27 10.16 8.42 14.98
CA ARG A 27 10.25 9.72 14.31
C ARG A 27 8.95 10.51 14.41
N GLU A 28 9.07 11.82 14.50
CA GLU A 28 7.94 12.73 14.29
C GLU A 28 7.81 13.06 12.80
N ALA A 29 6.59 12.97 12.27
CA ALA A 29 6.27 13.31 10.87
C ALA A 29 5.17 14.38 10.82
N PRO A 30 5.20 15.29 9.83
CA PRO A 30 4.20 16.34 9.65
C PRO A 30 2.89 15.82 9.02
N TYR A 31 2.86 14.52 8.69
CA TYR A 31 1.68 13.87 8.14
C TYR A 31 1.65 12.37 8.46
N PHE A 32 0.44 11.82 8.53
CA PHE A 32 0.19 10.40 8.75
C PHE A 32 -0.71 9.84 7.66
N VAL A 33 -0.45 8.61 7.26
CA VAL A 33 -1.18 7.89 6.21
C VAL A 33 -1.88 6.69 6.83
N ASP A 34 -3.19 6.65 6.68
CA ASP A 34 -4.02 5.54 7.14
C ASP A 34 -5.15 5.25 6.15
N ILE A 35 -4.90 4.30 5.25
CA ILE A 35 -5.89 3.85 4.26
C ILE A 35 -7.10 3.17 4.92
N GLY A 36 -7.02 2.79 6.20
CA GLY A 36 -8.17 2.31 6.96
C GLY A 36 -9.32 3.34 7.03
N GLU A 37 -9.01 4.64 6.91
CA GLU A 37 -10.01 5.71 6.89
C GLU A 37 -10.92 5.64 5.67
N LEU A 38 -10.48 5.01 4.56
CA LEU A 38 -11.32 4.78 3.39
C LEU A 38 -12.51 3.86 3.69
N LEU A 39 -12.45 3.03 4.74
CA LEU A 39 -13.55 2.15 5.13
C LEU A 39 -14.79 2.93 5.59
N LYS A 40 -14.63 4.19 6.02
CA LYS A 40 -15.77 5.09 6.32
C LYS A 40 -16.65 5.35 5.10
N ARG A 41 -16.08 5.25 3.89
CA ARG A 41 -16.75 5.42 2.60
C ARG A 41 -16.19 4.42 1.60
N VAL A 42 -16.76 3.22 1.58
CA VAL A 42 -16.28 2.09 0.76
C VAL A 42 -16.13 2.40 -0.73
N THR A 43 -16.86 3.39 -1.27
CA THR A 43 -16.70 3.88 -2.65
C THR A 43 -15.32 4.51 -2.91
N TYR A 44 -14.68 5.09 -1.91
CA TYR A 44 -13.30 5.56 -2.02
C TYR A 44 -12.31 4.40 -2.04
N LEU A 45 -12.49 3.41 -1.15
CA LEU A 45 -11.67 2.21 -1.17
C LEU A 45 -11.81 1.46 -2.50
N ASP A 46 -13.03 1.35 -3.02
CA ASP A 46 -13.33 0.77 -4.32
C ASP A 46 -12.59 1.48 -5.46
N ALA A 47 -12.63 2.82 -5.49
CA ALA A 47 -11.92 3.60 -6.50
C ALA A 47 -10.39 3.43 -6.44
N ILE A 48 -9.82 3.30 -5.24
CA ILE A 48 -8.40 3.01 -5.04
C ILE A 48 -8.08 1.59 -5.53
N ALA A 49 -8.83 0.58 -5.09
CA ALA A 49 -8.65 -0.82 -5.49
C ALA A 49 -8.78 -1.02 -7.01
N HIS A 50 -9.77 -0.38 -7.64
CA HIS A 50 -9.94 -0.35 -9.08
C HIS A 50 -8.72 0.25 -9.79
N SER A 51 -8.18 1.36 -9.26
CA SER A 51 -6.99 2.00 -9.84
C SER A 51 -5.75 1.13 -9.72
N ILE A 52 -5.60 0.36 -8.63
CA ILE A 52 -4.53 -0.64 -8.50
C ILE A 52 -4.71 -1.74 -9.55
N ALA A 53 -5.91 -2.32 -9.66
CA ALA A 53 -6.21 -3.37 -10.63
C ALA A 53 -5.94 -2.93 -12.09
N ASP A 54 -6.31 -1.70 -12.43
CA ASP A 54 -6.05 -1.11 -13.75
C ASP A 54 -4.55 -1.03 -14.07
N LYS A 55 -3.71 -0.68 -13.08
CA LYS A 55 -2.24 -0.65 -13.21
C LYS A 55 -1.60 -2.03 -13.31
N LEU A 56 -2.32 -3.09 -12.91
CA LEU A 56 -1.86 -4.48 -13.01
C LEU A 56 -2.26 -5.15 -14.34
N ARG A 57 -2.95 -4.46 -15.24
CA ARG A 57 -3.28 -5.01 -16.57
C ARG A 57 -2.00 -5.45 -17.31
N GLY A 58 -2.04 -6.67 -17.84
CA GLY A 58 -0.90 -7.28 -18.53
C GLY A 58 0.13 -7.92 -17.60
N ILE A 59 -0.04 -7.83 -16.27
CA ILE A 59 0.73 -8.59 -15.29
C ILE A 59 -0.13 -9.76 -14.84
N LYS A 60 0.35 -10.99 -15.07
CA LYS A 60 -0.35 -12.19 -14.58
C LYS A 60 -0.26 -12.23 -13.05
N VAL A 61 -1.40 -12.39 -12.38
CA VAL A 61 -1.47 -12.58 -10.93
C VAL A 61 -2.33 -13.81 -10.64
N ASP A 62 -1.75 -14.82 -10.00
CA ASP A 62 -2.46 -16.03 -9.57
C ASP A 62 -3.08 -15.85 -8.17
N CYS A 63 -2.49 -14.99 -7.32
CA CYS A 63 -2.95 -14.74 -5.96
C CYS A 63 -2.66 -13.31 -5.50
N PHE A 64 -3.62 -12.68 -4.83
CA PHE A 64 -3.43 -11.40 -4.15
C PHE A 64 -3.23 -11.63 -2.65
N PHE A 65 -2.11 -11.15 -2.11
CA PHE A 65 -1.81 -11.24 -0.68
C PHE A 65 -1.97 -9.88 0.01
N GLY A 66 -2.89 -9.77 0.95
CA GLY A 66 -3.17 -8.52 1.67
C GLY A 66 -2.70 -8.55 3.12
N PRO A 67 -1.55 -7.96 3.49
CA PRO A 67 -1.07 -8.01 4.86
C PRO A 67 -2.07 -7.45 5.88
N ALA A 68 -2.22 -8.13 7.01
CA ALA A 68 -3.20 -7.78 8.01
C ALA A 68 -2.84 -6.46 8.74
N TYR A 69 -3.78 -5.54 8.94
CA TYR A 69 -5.22 -5.64 8.63
C TYR A 69 -5.64 -4.86 7.38
N LYS A 70 -4.95 -3.75 7.08
CA LYS A 70 -5.38 -2.76 6.09
C LYS A 70 -5.21 -3.24 4.64
N GLY A 71 -4.25 -4.13 4.41
CA GLY A 71 -4.07 -4.79 3.11
C GLY A 71 -5.21 -5.74 2.76
N ILE A 72 -5.90 -6.34 3.75
CA ILE A 72 -6.96 -7.33 3.51
C ILE A 72 -8.10 -6.80 2.63
N PRO A 73 -8.83 -5.72 3.02
CA PRO A 73 -9.94 -5.24 2.21
C PRO A 73 -9.45 -4.67 0.86
N LEU A 74 -8.25 -4.06 0.83
CA LEU A 74 -7.67 -3.51 -0.39
C LEU A 74 -7.29 -4.60 -1.40
N ALA A 75 -6.60 -5.66 -0.97
CA ALA A 75 -6.24 -6.81 -1.79
C ALA A 75 -7.48 -7.53 -2.31
N THR A 76 -8.50 -7.70 -1.46
CA THR A 76 -9.76 -8.35 -1.83
C THR A 76 -10.48 -7.60 -2.96
N LEU A 77 -10.68 -6.28 -2.81
CA LEU A 77 -11.33 -5.48 -3.84
C LEU A 77 -10.46 -5.37 -5.11
N THR A 78 -9.14 -5.29 -4.95
CA THR A 78 -8.22 -5.25 -6.10
C THR A 78 -8.31 -6.53 -6.91
N ALA A 79 -8.34 -7.70 -6.26
CA ALA A 79 -8.50 -8.99 -6.90
C ALA A 79 -9.85 -9.09 -7.65
N MET A 80 -10.93 -8.58 -7.06
CA MET A 80 -12.26 -8.54 -7.70
C MET A 80 -12.24 -7.70 -8.98
N HIS A 81 -11.70 -6.48 -8.93
CA HIS A 81 -11.58 -5.60 -10.10
C HIS A 81 -10.65 -6.20 -11.16
N TYR A 82 -9.51 -6.76 -10.75
CA TYR A 82 -8.57 -7.42 -11.65
C TYR A 82 -9.24 -8.58 -12.39
N ALA A 83 -9.90 -9.49 -11.67
CA ALA A 83 -10.62 -10.61 -12.26
C ALA A 83 -11.71 -10.17 -13.26
N ALA A 84 -12.46 -9.12 -12.93
CA ALA A 84 -13.47 -8.57 -13.82
C ALA A 84 -12.89 -7.95 -15.10
N MET A 85 -11.69 -7.34 -15.02
CA MET A 85 -11.03 -6.70 -16.16
C MET A 85 -10.30 -7.69 -17.06
N THR A 86 -9.68 -8.73 -16.50
CA THR A 86 -8.82 -9.66 -17.25
C THR A 86 -9.52 -10.96 -17.63
N GLY A 87 -10.58 -11.34 -16.91
CA GLY A 87 -11.21 -12.66 -17.00
C GLY A 87 -10.48 -13.76 -16.22
N ASP A 88 -9.37 -13.42 -15.54
CA ASP A 88 -8.62 -14.34 -14.69
C ASP A 88 -9.39 -14.66 -13.40
N ARG A 89 -8.92 -15.68 -12.66
CA ARG A 89 -9.54 -16.14 -11.41
C ARG A 89 -8.49 -16.23 -10.29
N PRO A 90 -7.92 -15.09 -9.85
CA PRO A 90 -6.94 -15.09 -8.79
C PRO A 90 -7.58 -15.46 -7.44
N SER A 91 -6.80 -16.07 -6.55
CA SER A 91 -7.18 -16.24 -5.14
C SER A 91 -6.83 -14.99 -4.32
N VAL A 92 -7.35 -14.91 -3.09
CA VAL A 92 -6.95 -13.90 -2.10
C VAL A 92 -6.46 -14.61 -0.84
N ALA A 93 -5.36 -14.12 -0.26
CA ALA A 93 -4.79 -14.62 0.98
C ALA A 93 -4.28 -13.48 1.87
N TYR A 94 -4.12 -13.74 3.17
CA TYR A 94 -3.62 -12.75 4.13
C TYR A 94 -3.08 -13.41 5.41
N ASP A 95 -2.12 -12.76 6.08
CA ASP A 95 -1.54 -13.26 7.33
C ASP A 95 -2.49 -13.14 8.52
N ARG A 96 -2.24 -13.96 9.54
CA ARG A 96 -2.84 -13.83 10.86
C ARG A 96 -1.84 -13.19 11.81
N LYS A 97 -2.22 -12.08 12.45
CA LYS A 97 -1.42 -11.45 13.51
C LYS A 97 -1.33 -12.29 14.79
N GLU A 98 -2.32 -13.16 15.02
CA GLU A 98 -2.39 -14.03 16.18
C GLU A 98 -2.36 -15.50 15.74
N ALA A 99 -1.42 -16.27 16.26
CA ALA A 99 -1.39 -17.71 16.07
C ALA A 99 -2.54 -18.35 16.86
N LYS A 100 -3.39 -19.13 16.21
CA LYS A 100 -4.37 -19.97 16.91
C LYS A 100 -3.74 -21.32 17.24
N MET A 101 -3.83 -21.74 18.51
CA MET A 101 -3.31 -23.03 18.96
C MET A 101 -4.22 -24.23 18.61
N HIS A 102 -5.48 -24.03 18.20
CA HIS A 102 -6.42 -25.12 17.86
C HIS A 102 -7.20 -24.83 16.55
N GLY A 103 -7.34 -25.83 15.66
CA GLY A 103 -7.97 -25.77 14.33
C GLY A 103 -7.02 -26.15 13.19
N GLU A 104 -7.32 -25.74 11.94
CA GLU A 104 -6.49 -25.95 10.72
C GLU A 104 -5.01 -25.46 10.81
N GLY A 105 -4.60 -24.85 11.92
CA GLY A 105 -3.25 -24.33 12.11
C GLY A 105 -2.89 -23.23 11.10
N GLY A 106 -1.65 -22.74 11.15
CA GLY A 106 -1.10 -21.87 10.11
C GLY A 106 -1.14 -20.36 10.39
N VAL A 107 -0.29 -19.67 9.65
CA VAL A 107 -0.02 -18.22 9.74
C VAL A 107 -0.84 -17.38 8.74
N CYS A 108 -1.70 -18.02 7.94
CA CYS A 108 -2.39 -17.41 6.80
C CYS A 108 -3.84 -17.88 6.70
N ILE A 109 -4.70 -17.06 6.07
CA ILE A 109 -6.02 -17.42 5.56
C ILE A 109 -5.98 -17.34 4.03
N GLY A 110 -6.65 -18.27 3.35
CA GLY A 110 -6.63 -18.37 1.89
C GLY A 110 -5.52 -19.30 1.37
N HIS A 111 -5.39 -19.37 0.04
CA HIS A 111 -4.45 -20.26 -0.64
C HIS A 111 -3.43 -19.43 -1.42
N VAL A 112 -2.18 -19.43 -0.94
CA VAL A 112 -1.04 -18.78 -1.60
C VAL A 112 -0.44 -19.74 -2.62
N HIS A 113 -0.39 -19.34 -3.90
CA HIS A 113 0.20 -20.13 -4.98
C HIS A 113 0.57 -19.25 -6.19
N GLY A 114 1.46 -19.76 -7.04
CA GLY A 114 1.81 -19.12 -8.31
C GLY A 114 2.42 -17.74 -8.13
N ASP A 115 2.13 -16.84 -9.07
CA ASP A 115 2.57 -15.45 -9.03
C ASP A 115 1.68 -14.62 -8.09
N VAL A 116 2.29 -14.10 -7.02
CA VAL A 116 1.61 -13.43 -5.91
C VAL A 116 1.88 -11.93 -5.95
N MET A 117 0.81 -11.13 -6.01
CA MET A 117 0.88 -9.68 -5.84
C MET A 117 0.53 -9.32 -4.40
N ILE A 118 1.47 -8.74 -3.67
CA ILE A 118 1.22 -8.23 -2.32
C ILE A 118 0.58 -6.84 -2.43
N VAL A 119 -0.55 -6.61 -1.79
CA VAL A 119 -1.25 -5.31 -1.83
C VAL A 119 -1.40 -4.76 -0.42
N ASP A 120 -0.82 -3.59 -0.17
CA ASP A 120 -0.77 -2.95 1.15
C ASP A 120 -1.05 -1.44 1.08
N ASP A 121 -1.13 -0.79 2.23
CA ASP A 121 -1.51 0.62 2.31
C ASP A 121 -0.37 1.58 1.88
N VAL A 122 0.79 1.49 2.52
CA VAL A 122 1.85 2.49 2.41
C VAL A 122 3.24 1.88 2.38
N PHE A 123 4.13 2.40 1.52
CA PHE A 123 5.55 2.07 1.58
C PHE A 123 6.31 3.13 2.39
N THR A 124 7.07 2.68 3.40
CA THR A 124 7.96 3.51 4.23
C THR A 124 9.40 3.01 4.11
N THR A 125 9.88 2.24 5.09
CA THR A 125 11.21 1.62 5.08
C THR A 125 11.19 0.18 4.54
N GLY A 126 9.99 -0.36 4.26
CA GLY A 126 9.82 -1.71 3.74
C GLY A 126 9.86 -2.83 4.79
N GLY A 127 10.09 -2.55 6.08
CA GLY A 127 10.21 -3.60 7.12
C GLY A 127 9.07 -4.62 7.12
N THR A 128 7.82 -4.16 7.24
CA THR A 128 6.62 -5.04 7.21
C THR A 128 6.40 -5.71 5.85
N LYS A 129 6.98 -5.15 4.78
CA LYS A 129 6.87 -5.68 3.43
C LYS A 129 7.80 -6.88 3.24
N LYS A 130 8.97 -6.87 3.90
CA LYS A 130 9.85 -8.05 3.96
C LYS A 130 9.16 -9.22 4.66
N GLU A 131 8.50 -8.98 5.78
CA GLU A 131 7.72 -10.00 6.50
C GLU A 131 6.65 -10.62 5.59
N ALA A 132 5.91 -9.80 4.83
CA ALA A 132 4.92 -10.30 3.87
C ALA A 132 5.55 -11.14 2.74
N ILE A 133 6.69 -10.71 2.19
CA ILE A 133 7.45 -11.48 1.18
C ILE A 133 7.87 -12.84 1.74
N GLU A 134 8.39 -12.87 2.97
CA GLU A 134 8.83 -14.10 3.63
C GLU A 134 7.67 -15.05 3.87
N ILE A 135 6.53 -14.55 4.34
CA ILE A 135 5.30 -15.35 4.52
C ILE A 135 4.88 -15.97 3.19
N VAL A 136 4.77 -15.17 2.13
CA VAL A 136 4.38 -15.66 0.78
C VAL A 136 5.33 -16.76 0.29
N ARG A 137 6.64 -16.56 0.42
CA ARG A 137 7.66 -17.55 0.04
C ARG A 137 7.56 -18.83 0.87
N SER A 138 7.38 -18.70 2.19
CA SER A 138 7.24 -19.84 3.11
C SER A 138 6.03 -20.72 2.80
N LEU A 139 5.01 -20.15 2.16
CA LEU A 139 3.79 -20.84 1.75
C LEU A 139 3.85 -21.35 0.29
N GLY A 140 5.01 -21.23 -0.37
CA GLY A 140 5.23 -21.71 -1.74
C GLY A 140 4.78 -20.76 -2.85
N GLY A 141 4.42 -19.52 -2.53
CA GLY A 141 4.12 -18.48 -3.51
C GLY A 141 5.36 -17.79 -4.06
N ASN A 142 5.28 -17.31 -5.30
CA ASN A 142 6.28 -16.46 -5.94
C ASN A 142 5.88 -14.97 -5.83
N PRO A 143 6.43 -14.18 -4.91
CA PRO A 143 6.08 -12.75 -4.83
C PRO A 143 6.65 -11.99 -6.02
N ILE A 144 5.78 -11.57 -6.95
CA ILE A 144 6.17 -10.86 -8.18
C ILE A 144 6.17 -9.33 -8.02
N GLY A 145 5.55 -8.83 -6.95
CA GLY A 145 5.51 -7.41 -6.65
C GLY A 145 4.78 -7.10 -5.35
N ILE A 146 5.01 -5.87 -4.90
CA ILE A 146 4.22 -5.20 -3.86
C ILE A 146 3.58 -3.98 -4.51
N PHE A 147 2.29 -3.80 -4.32
CA PHE A 147 1.56 -2.62 -4.74
C PHE A 147 1.03 -1.88 -3.50
N VAL A 148 1.44 -0.62 -3.33
CA VAL A 148 0.94 0.24 -2.26
C VAL A 148 0.06 1.36 -2.79
N CYS A 149 -0.83 1.89 -1.96
CA CYS A 149 -1.59 3.08 -2.32
C CYS A 149 -0.66 4.31 -2.39
N LEU A 150 0.21 4.50 -1.40
CA LEU A 150 1.10 5.66 -1.32
C LEU A 150 2.53 5.24 -0.94
N ASP A 151 3.51 5.73 -1.69
CA ASP A 151 4.93 5.66 -1.33
C ASP A 151 5.35 6.94 -0.59
N ARG A 152 5.83 6.81 0.66
CA ARG A 152 6.27 7.96 1.46
C ARG A 152 7.65 8.46 1.09
N CYS A 153 8.38 7.73 0.23
CA CYS A 153 9.74 8.06 -0.19
C CYS A 153 10.68 8.29 1.01
N GLU A 154 10.54 7.44 2.03
CA GLU A 154 11.38 7.45 3.25
C GLU A 154 12.51 6.42 3.20
N ALA A 155 12.67 5.73 2.07
CA ALA A 155 13.74 4.77 1.81
C ALA A 155 13.89 4.54 0.29
N SER A 156 15.05 4.04 -0.12
CA SER A 156 15.28 3.64 -1.51
C SER A 156 14.48 2.39 -1.87
N LYS A 157 13.48 2.54 -2.76
CA LYS A 157 12.80 1.39 -3.37
C LYS A 157 13.79 0.51 -4.12
N GLU A 158 14.74 1.10 -4.85
CA GLU A 158 15.71 0.34 -5.63
C GLU A 158 16.56 -0.60 -4.75
N GLU A 159 17.03 -0.12 -3.59
CA GLU A 159 17.77 -0.97 -2.65
C GLU A 159 16.89 -2.07 -2.06
N PHE A 160 15.64 -1.74 -1.72
CA PHE A 160 14.67 -2.71 -1.25
C PHE A 160 14.40 -3.80 -2.31
N GLU A 161 14.19 -3.41 -3.56
CA GLU A 161 13.94 -4.29 -4.70
C GLU A 161 15.16 -5.17 -4.98
N LYS A 162 16.37 -4.61 -4.97
CA LYS A 162 17.63 -5.38 -5.11
C LYS A 162 17.79 -6.39 -3.99
N GLY A 163 17.54 -5.98 -2.75
CA GLY A 163 17.73 -6.83 -1.57
C GLY A 163 16.69 -7.93 -1.43
N THR A 164 15.48 -7.74 -1.98
CA THR A 164 14.39 -8.71 -1.86
C THR A 164 14.13 -9.49 -3.15
N GLY A 165 14.51 -8.96 -4.31
CA GLY A 165 14.12 -9.45 -5.63
C GLY A 165 12.67 -9.18 -6.01
N VAL A 166 11.95 -8.31 -5.27
CA VAL A 166 10.52 -8.05 -5.45
C VAL A 166 10.31 -6.57 -5.78
N LYS A 167 9.62 -6.28 -6.89
CA LYS A 167 9.31 -4.91 -7.34
C LYS A 167 8.31 -4.21 -6.43
N VAL A 168 8.41 -2.88 -6.30
CA VAL A 168 7.50 -2.05 -5.52
C VAL A 168 6.82 -1.01 -6.42
N TYR A 169 5.50 -1.10 -6.51
CA TYR A 169 4.63 -0.19 -7.26
C TYR A 169 3.83 0.68 -6.30
N SER A 170 3.49 1.90 -6.72
CA SER A 170 2.58 2.78 -5.98
C SER A 170 1.61 3.48 -6.93
N LEU A 171 0.40 3.81 -6.44
CA LEU A 171 -0.53 4.66 -7.19
C LEU A 171 -0.03 6.10 -7.24
N VAL A 172 0.41 6.59 -6.09
CA VAL A 172 0.94 7.93 -5.87
C VAL A 172 2.14 7.87 -4.92
N ASP A 173 2.91 8.94 -4.88
CA ASP A 173 3.96 9.14 -3.90
C ASP A 173 3.78 10.46 -3.12
N VAL A 174 4.68 10.72 -2.18
CA VAL A 174 4.67 11.94 -1.38
C VAL A 174 4.88 13.21 -2.21
N TYR A 175 5.55 13.13 -3.37
CA TYR A 175 5.74 14.28 -4.24
C TYR A 175 4.45 14.65 -4.95
N ASP A 176 3.65 13.66 -5.36
CA ASP A 176 2.29 13.89 -5.87
C ASP A 176 1.42 14.62 -4.83
N LEU A 177 1.58 14.30 -3.53
CA LEU A 177 0.90 14.99 -2.43
C LEU A 177 1.41 16.43 -2.25
N ILE A 178 2.72 16.65 -2.32
CA ILE A 178 3.32 17.99 -2.22
C ILE A 178 2.81 18.88 -3.35
N ASP A 179 2.83 18.38 -4.59
CA ASP A 179 2.38 19.12 -5.76
C ASP A 179 0.88 19.45 -5.66
N TYR A 180 0.07 18.50 -5.21
CA TYR A 180 -1.35 18.74 -4.90
C TYR A 180 -1.52 19.88 -3.88
N LEU A 181 -0.72 19.93 -2.82
CA LEU A 181 -0.87 20.96 -1.78
C LEU A 181 -0.39 22.34 -2.25
N LYS A 182 0.66 22.42 -3.09
CA LYS A 182 1.23 23.69 -3.58
C LYS A 182 0.27 24.52 -4.42
N GLU A 183 -0.68 23.88 -5.09
CA GLU A 183 -1.66 24.54 -5.96
C GLU A 183 -2.90 25.04 -5.22
N ARG A 184 -2.92 24.98 -3.87
CA ARG A 184 -4.11 25.24 -3.05
C ARG A 184 -3.90 26.42 -2.10
N SER A 185 -4.59 26.40 -0.95
CA SER A 185 -4.58 27.48 0.03
C SER A 185 -3.17 27.75 0.57
N ASP A 186 -2.92 28.93 1.14
CA ASP A 186 -1.62 29.23 1.75
C ASP A 186 -1.33 28.32 2.95
N GLU A 187 -2.37 27.83 3.63
CA GLU A 187 -2.26 26.79 4.66
C GLU A 187 -1.76 25.46 4.08
N ASP A 188 -2.27 25.05 2.92
CA ASP A 188 -1.83 23.82 2.25
C ASP A 188 -0.41 23.94 1.72
N LYS A 189 -0.02 25.11 1.18
CA LYS A 189 1.36 25.39 0.80
C LYS A 189 2.32 25.31 2.00
N ALA A 190 1.90 25.75 3.19
CA ALA A 190 2.68 25.61 4.41
C ALA A 190 2.87 24.13 4.78
N LYS A 191 1.81 23.30 4.70
CA LYS A 191 1.91 21.84 4.91
C LYS A 191 2.86 21.19 3.90
N ALA A 192 2.80 21.60 2.63
CA ALA A 192 3.71 21.11 1.60
C ALA A 192 5.18 21.36 1.98
N LYS A 193 5.48 22.58 2.46
CA LYS A 193 6.82 22.96 2.91
C LYS A 193 7.29 22.12 4.11
N GLU A 194 6.43 21.87 5.09
CA GLU A 194 6.75 21.01 6.23
C GLU A 194 7.11 19.57 5.78
N ILE A 195 6.38 19.03 4.80
CA ILE A 195 6.67 17.70 4.24
C ILE A 195 8.00 17.70 3.48
N GLU A 196 8.30 18.73 2.68
CA GLU A 196 9.59 18.87 1.99
C GLU A 196 10.76 18.95 2.98
N GLU A 197 10.62 19.72 4.06
CA GLU A 197 11.63 19.80 5.12
C GLU A 197 11.82 18.45 5.83
N TYR A 198 10.73 17.72 6.07
CA TYR A 198 10.78 16.37 6.64
C TYR A 198 11.56 15.39 5.75
N LEU A 199 11.34 15.43 4.43
CA LEU A 199 11.96 14.50 3.48
C LEU A 199 13.48 14.68 3.34
N LYS A 200 14.02 15.88 3.64
CA LYS A 200 15.48 16.11 3.60
C LYS A 200 16.26 15.15 4.49
N ASN A 201 15.69 14.75 5.62
CA ASN A 201 16.32 13.82 6.57
C ASN A 201 16.55 12.39 6.03
N PHE A 202 16.16 12.09 4.79
CA PHE A 202 16.22 10.77 4.18
C PHE A 202 17.17 10.68 2.97
N TYR A 203 17.61 11.83 2.47
CA TYR A 203 18.38 11.93 1.24
C TYR A 203 19.70 12.69 1.43
N ASP A 204 20.17 12.76 2.69
CA ASP A 204 21.49 13.30 3.07
C ASP A 204 22.61 12.26 2.92
#